data_AF-A0A651F999-F1
#
_entry.id   AF-A0A651F999-F1
#
_cell.length_a   1.000
_cell.length_b   1.000
_cell.length_c   1.000
_cell.angle_alpha   90.00
_cell.angle_beta   90.00
_cell.angle_gamma   90.00
#
_symmetry.space_group_name_H-M   'P 1'
#
loop_
_entity.id
_entity.type
_entity.pdbx_description
1 polymer ?
#
loop_
_entity_poly.entity_id
_entity_poly.type
_entity_poly.pdbx_seq_one_letter_code
_entity_poly.pdbx_strand_id
1 'polypeptide(L)'
;MTTSPTIQPPPRLPVPVANGTKCINCSYDLGGLLSNALCPECATPAEQSLHPGSLRFAGLDFIRSLRSAVRLLLIFAFVRPTIGILFFVAAFFLFATMSAQQPLPAPHAPPPGPTLPAPHQAPQTTPHTTPQTTPHTWPQATPTAPAQIPRYSQTHANWLRASHFALELVKTLIFLATLYAWWLFTRPNPATVNTPFDPKARRASRIVVPIYIGSQILVSTTNLLTQTYTPLPGIVPTSVIAQGLHSMSVKAFSIVALVLMQIFTMLYIKALAIQLHDRGLATFAGTLAWLLPILSTIGMCIFLLGPLAAWILTIIILFMLHARLSGIIRMRTYALATQSAPPTPYPA
;
A
#
# COMPACT_ATOMS: atom_id res chain seq x y z
N MET A 1 31.24 11.78 -21.17
CA MET A 1 31.24 10.65 -20.25
C MET A 1 31.86 9.45 -20.97
N THR A 2 33.13 9.18 -20.72
CA THR A 2 33.87 8.04 -21.26
C THR A 2 33.44 6.78 -20.50
N THR A 3 32.66 5.91 -21.15
CA THR A 3 32.33 4.59 -20.59
C THR A 3 33.61 3.77 -20.51
N SER A 4 34.09 3.54 -19.29
CA SER A 4 35.24 2.66 -19.04
C SER A 4 34.98 1.30 -19.71
N PRO A 5 35.90 0.76 -20.52
CA PRO A 5 35.71 -0.51 -21.19
C PRO A 5 35.38 -1.56 -20.13
N THR A 6 34.22 -2.20 -20.26
CA THR A 6 33.81 -3.27 -19.36
C THR A 6 34.75 -4.45 -19.61
N ILE A 7 35.80 -4.57 -18.79
CA ILE A 7 36.70 -5.72 -18.80
C ILE A 7 35.84 -6.94 -18.46
N GLN A 8 35.55 -7.75 -19.47
CA GLN A 8 34.83 -9.00 -19.28
C GLN A 8 35.75 -9.92 -18.46
N PRO A 9 35.31 -10.46 -17.32
CA PRO A 9 36.14 -11.35 -16.52
C PRO A 9 36.56 -12.55 -17.38
N PRO A 10 37.80 -13.07 -17.21
CA PRO A 10 38.28 -14.20 -17.99
C PRO A 10 37.30 -15.39 -17.87
N PRO A 11 37.10 -16.16 -18.95
CA PRO A 11 36.21 -17.31 -18.92
C PRO A 11 36.63 -18.25 -17.79
N ARG A 12 35.69 -18.57 -16.89
CA ARG A 12 35.97 -19.50 -15.79
C ARG A 12 36.23 -20.87 -16.39
N LEU A 13 37.39 -21.45 -16.09
CA LEU A 13 37.67 -22.85 -16.42
C LEU A 13 36.59 -23.72 -15.75
N PRO A 14 36.02 -24.70 -16.47
CA PRO A 14 35.01 -25.57 -15.91
C PRO A 14 35.59 -26.35 -14.74
N VAL A 15 35.02 -26.15 -13.55
CA VAL A 15 35.41 -26.87 -12.33
C VAL A 15 34.71 -28.23 -12.32
N PRO A 16 35.41 -29.32 -11.97
CA PRO A 16 34.78 -30.62 -11.74
C PRO A 16 33.71 -30.53 -10.64
N VAL A 17 32.58 -31.20 -10.86
CA VAL A 17 31.48 -31.30 -9.89
C VAL A 17 31.93 -32.18 -8.72
N ALA A 18 31.66 -31.73 -7.50
CA ALA A 18 31.97 -32.49 -6.29
C ALA A 18 31.18 -33.80 -6.23
N ASN A 19 31.84 -34.87 -5.77
CA ASN A 19 31.24 -36.20 -5.63
C ASN A 19 29.95 -36.17 -4.78
N GLY A 20 28.94 -36.95 -5.19
CA GLY A 20 27.64 -37.01 -4.52
C GLY A 20 26.64 -35.95 -4.98
N THR A 21 27.02 -35.07 -5.91
CA THR A 21 26.07 -34.14 -6.54
C THR A 21 25.18 -34.92 -7.51
N LYS A 22 23.90 -35.10 -7.17
CA LYS A 22 22.97 -35.82 -8.04
C LYS A 22 22.34 -34.91 -9.10
N CYS A 23 22.11 -35.46 -10.29
CA CYS A 23 21.34 -34.80 -11.33
C CYS A 23 19.92 -34.52 -10.84
N ILE A 24 19.43 -33.30 -11.05
CA ILE A 24 18.08 -32.91 -10.61
C ILE A 24 16.95 -33.69 -11.33
N ASN A 25 17.21 -34.23 -12.52
CA ASN A 25 16.21 -34.89 -13.35
C ASN A 25 16.18 -36.42 -13.16
N CYS A 26 17.34 -37.09 -13.26
CA CYS A 26 17.44 -38.56 -13.17
C CYS A 26 18.13 -39.08 -11.91
N SER A 27 18.59 -38.22 -11.01
CA SER A 27 19.36 -38.59 -9.80
C SER A 27 20.72 -39.26 -10.02
N TYR A 28 21.25 -39.29 -11.25
CA TYR A 28 22.61 -39.79 -11.56
C TYR A 28 23.70 -38.96 -10.85
N ASP A 29 24.77 -39.60 -10.36
CA ASP A 29 25.87 -38.89 -9.70
C ASP A 29 26.74 -38.15 -10.73
N LEU A 30 26.76 -36.83 -10.62
CA LEU A 30 27.53 -35.95 -11.49
C LEU A 30 28.98 -35.75 -11.01
N GLY A 31 29.39 -36.41 -9.93
CA GLY A 31 30.76 -36.36 -9.42
C GLY A 31 31.81 -36.60 -10.51
N GLY A 32 32.79 -35.70 -10.58
CA GLY A 32 33.89 -35.78 -11.55
C GLY A 32 33.58 -35.24 -12.95
N LEU A 33 32.31 -35.02 -13.32
CA LEU A 33 31.98 -34.31 -14.56
C LEU A 33 32.36 -32.83 -14.47
N LEU A 34 32.69 -32.23 -15.60
CA LEU A 34 32.87 -30.78 -15.68
C LEU A 34 31.53 -30.07 -15.44
N SER A 35 31.55 -28.92 -14.77
CA SER A 35 30.34 -28.12 -14.48
C SER A 35 29.51 -27.72 -15.71
N ASN A 36 30.13 -27.66 -16.90
CA ASN A 36 29.45 -27.41 -18.18
C ASN A 36 29.08 -28.69 -18.96
N ALA A 37 29.39 -29.88 -18.44
CA ALA A 37 29.05 -31.14 -19.09
C ALA A 37 27.54 -31.44 -19.01
N LEU A 38 27.08 -32.34 -19.87
CA LEU A 38 25.72 -32.87 -19.85
C LEU A 38 25.69 -34.16 -19.02
N CYS A 39 24.60 -34.38 -18.28
CA CYS A 39 24.36 -35.64 -17.60
C CYS A 39 24.29 -36.79 -18.63
N PRO A 40 25.03 -37.89 -18.45
CA PRO A 40 25.07 -38.98 -19.42
C PRO A 40 23.73 -39.71 -19.59
N GLU A 41 22.88 -39.72 -18.55
CA GLU A 41 21.60 -40.44 -18.57
C GLU A 41 20.47 -39.66 -19.25
N CYS A 42 20.43 -38.34 -19.07
CA CYS A 42 19.26 -37.53 -19.48
C CYS A 42 19.63 -36.23 -20.19
N ALA A 43 20.91 -36.03 -20.52
CA ALA A 43 21.44 -34.82 -21.15
C ALA A 43 21.17 -33.51 -20.39
N THR A 44 20.77 -33.55 -19.12
CA THR A 44 20.57 -32.33 -18.31
C THR A 44 21.92 -31.67 -18.00
N PRO A 45 22.11 -30.35 -18.21
CA PRO A 45 23.38 -29.68 -17.89
C PRO A 45 23.76 -29.81 -16.41
N ALA A 46 25.02 -30.13 -16.12
CA ALA A 46 25.51 -30.30 -14.75
C ALA A 46 25.39 -29.01 -13.92
N GLU A 47 25.61 -27.84 -14.53
CA GLU A 47 25.41 -26.50 -13.93
C GLU A 47 24.00 -26.34 -13.33
N GLN A 48 22.98 -26.93 -13.96
CA GLN A 48 21.60 -26.88 -13.47
C GLN A 48 21.40 -27.66 -12.17
N SER A 49 22.14 -28.77 -12.01
CA SER A 49 22.08 -29.61 -10.82
C SER A 49 22.94 -29.05 -9.68
N LEU A 50 24.02 -28.32 -10.01
CA LEU A 50 24.83 -27.56 -9.04
C LEU A 50 24.03 -26.41 -8.40
N HIS A 51 23.09 -25.82 -9.12
CA HIS A 51 22.33 -24.65 -8.68
C HIS A 51 20.81 -24.87 -8.85
N PRO A 52 20.21 -25.82 -8.11
CA PRO A 52 18.82 -26.24 -8.33
C PRO A 52 17.80 -25.14 -8.01
N GLY A 53 18.20 -24.08 -7.29
CA GLY A 53 17.40 -22.89 -7.02
C GLY A 53 17.54 -21.74 -8.04
N SER A 54 18.41 -21.86 -9.05
CA SER A 54 18.69 -20.76 -9.98
C SER A 54 17.51 -20.49 -10.90
N LEU A 55 17.07 -19.23 -10.96
CA LEU A 55 16.01 -18.78 -11.86
C LEU A 55 16.40 -18.91 -13.33
N ARG A 56 17.72 -19.00 -13.64
CA ARG A 56 18.22 -19.23 -14.99
C ARG A 56 17.76 -20.56 -15.57
N PHE A 57 17.41 -21.53 -14.72
CA PHE A 57 16.93 -22.86 -15.13
C PHE A 57 15.44 -23.08 -14.91
N ALA A 58 14.72 -22.13 -14.29
CA ALA A 58 13.28 -22.24 -14.07
C ALA A 58 12.48 -22.30 -15.40
N GLY A 59 11.29 -22.89 -15.42
CA GLY A 59 10.44 -22.95 -16.62
C GLY A 59 10.08 -21.57 -17.17
N LEU A 60 9.97 -21.41 -18.50
CA LEU A 60 9.70 -20.11 -19.12
C LEU A 60 8.35 -19.53 -18.68
N ASP A 61 7.33 -20.37 -18.50
CA ASP A 61 6.01 -19.95 -18.03
C ASP A 61 6.03 -19.45 -16.59
N PHE A 62 6.86 -20.05 -15.74
CA PHE A 62 7.09 -19.53 -14.38
C PHE A 62 7.73 -18.15 -14.41
N ILE A 63 8.78 -17.93 -15.22
CA ILE A 63 9.44 -16.62 -15.33
C ILE A 63 8.49 -15.57 -15.92
N ARG A 64 7.65 -15.95 -16.90
CA ARG A 64 6.59 -15.08 -17.45
C ARG A 64 5.56 -14.71 -16.38
N SER A 65 5.10 -15.67 -15.59
CA SER A 65 4.18 -15.46 -14.46
C SER A 65 4.81 -14.50 -13.44
N LEU A 66 6.07 -14.73 -13.05
CA LEU A 66 6.80 -13.89 -12.11
C LEU A 66 6.95 -12.46 -12.62
N ARG A 67 7.31 -12.27 -13.90
CA ARG A 67 7.37 -10.94 -14.54
C ARG A 67 6.00 -10.25 -14.53
N SER A 68 4.93 -10.98 -14.86
CA SER A 68 3.58 -10.42 -14.84
C SER A 68 3.16 -9.97 -13.43
N ALA A 69 3.54 -10.72 -12.40
CA ALA A 69 3.30 -10.35 -11.01
C ALA A 69 4.03 -9.08 -10.60
N VAL A 70 5.33 -8.97 -10.95
CA VAL A 70 6.12 -7.74 -10.70
C VAL A 70 5.51 -6.55 -11.43
N ARG A 71 5.05 -6.73 -12.67
CA ARG A 71 4.35 -5.68 -13.43
C ARG A 71 3.06 -5.24 -12.73
N LEU A 72 2.25 -6.17 -12.23
CA LEU A 72 1.05 -5.84 -11.45
C LEU A 72 1.39 -5.09 -10.17
N LEU A 73 2.40 -5.53 -9.42
CA LEU A 73 2.89 -4.85 -8.22
C LEU A 73 3.34 -3.42 -8.52
N LEU A 74 4.05 -3.20 -9.64
CA LEU A 74 4.43 -1.86 -10.09
C LEU A 74 3.21 -0.99 -10.40
N ILE A 75 2.22 -1.50 -11.15
CA ILE A 75 1.00 -0.76 -11.48
C ILE A 75 0.28 -0.33 -10.20
N PHE A 76 0.02 -1.26 -9.27
CA PHE A 76 -0.68 -0.94 -8.03
C PHE A 76 0.14 -0.08 -7.06
N ALA A 77 1.47 -0.18 -7.11
CA ALA A 77 2.35 0.73 -6.40
C ALA A 77 2.15 2.18 -6.86
N PHE A 78 1.90 2.45 -8.14
CA PHE A 78 1.58 3.80 -8.61
C PHE A 78 0.13 4.21 -8.37
N VAL A 79 -0.83 3.32 -8.67
CA VAL A 79 -2.27 3.65 -8.59
C VAL A 79 -2.68 4.09 -7.18
N ARG A 80 -2.20 3.39 -6.15
CA ARG A 80 -2.59 3.65 -4.75
C ARG A 80 -2.29 5.09 -4.27
N PRO A 81 -1.05 5.60 -4.34
CA PRO A 81 -0.74 6.98 -3.94
C PRO A 81 -1.34 8.00 -4.91
N THR A 82 -1.43 7.71 -6.21
CA THR A 82 -2.06 8.64 -7.16
C THR A 82 -3.51 8.92 -6.80
N ILE A 83 -4.30 7.89 -6.47
CA ILE A 83 -5.69 8.08 -6.01
C ILE A 83 -5.74 8.89 -4.71
N GLY A 84 -4.82 8.64 -3.77
CA GLY A 84 -4.72 9.42 -2.54
C GLY A 84 -4.41 10.89 -2.79
N ILE A 85 -3.46 11.19 -3.67
CA ILE A 85 -3.07 12.56 -4.04
C ILE A 85 -4.22 13.27 -4.76
N LEU A 86 -4.84 12.63 -5.76
CA LEU A 86 -5.98 13.21 -6.49
C LEU A 86 -7.14 13.53 -5.54
N PHE A 87 -7.44 12.63 -4.60
CA PHE A 87 -8.47 12.89 -3.61
C PHE A 87 -8.09 14.04 -2.67
N PHE A 88 -6.84 14.09 -2.21
CA PHE A 88 -6.36 15.18 -1.36
C PHE A 88 -6.47 16.54 -2.06
N VAL A 89 -6.06 16.63 -3.33
CA VAL A 89 -6.18 17.83 -4.15
C VAL A 89 -7.65 18.22 -4.34
N ALA A 90 -8.52 17.27 -4.67
CA ALA A 90 -9.95 17.54 -4.83
C ALA A 90 -10.59 18.04 -3.52
N ALA A 91 -10.27 17.41 -2.39
CA ALA A 91 -10.75 17.83 -1.06
C ALA A 91 -10.24 19.22 -0.69
N PHE A 92 -8.98 19.54 -1.02
CA PHE A 92 -8.41 20.87 -0.80
C PHE A 92 -9.12 21.95 -1.60
N PHE A 93 -9.37 21.73 -2.90
CA PHE A 93 -10.12 22.68 -3.72
C PHE A 93 -11.56 22.84 -3.22
N LEU A 94 -12.24 21.75 -2.86
CA LEU A 94 -13.58 21.80 -2.29
C LEU A 94 -13.60 22.63 -1.00
N PHE A 95 -12.64 22.40 -0.10
CA PHE A 95 -12.50 23.17 1.13
C PHE A 95 -12.23 24.65 0.86
N ALA A 96 -11.34 24.98 -0.07
CA ALA A 96 -11.06 26.36 -0.46
C ALA A 96 -12.32 27.05 -1.00
N THR A 97 -13.10 26.39 -1.86
CA THR A 97 -14.37 26.97 -2.35
C THR A 97 -15.40 27.17 -1.25
N MET A 98 -15.47 26.27 -0.27
CA MET A 98 -16.37 26.43 0.89
C MET A 98 -15.93 27.57 1.81
N SER A 99 -14.62 27.75 2.01
CA SER A 99 -14.09 28.87 2.80
C SER A 99 -14.36 30.23 2.15
N ALA A 100 -14.35 30.30 0.82
CA ALA A 100 -14.67 31.51 0.07
C ALA A 100 -16.15 31.92 0.15
N GLN A 101 -17.04 30.99 0.50
CA GLN A 101 -18.48 31.24 0.61
C GLN A 101 -18.91 31.73 2.00
N GLN A 102 -17.99 31.95 2.94
CA GLN A 102 -18.38 32.58 4.20
C GLN A 102 -18.92 33.98 3.90
N PRO A 103 -20.22 34.24 4.14
CA PRO A 103 -20.77 35.56 3.91
C PRO A 103 -19.97 36.53 4.77
N LEU A 104 -19.53 37.63 4.15
CA LEU A 104 -18.93 38.73 4.90
C LEU A 104 -19.85 39.01 6.10
N PRO A 105 -19.31 39.05 7.34
CA PRO A 105 -20.12 39.36 8.50
C PRO A 105 -20.89 40.63 8.17
N ALA A 106 -22.22 40.57 8.28
CA ALA A 106 -23.07 41.70 7.96
C ALA A 106 -22.47 42.91 8.70
N PRO A 107 -22.31 44.07 8.03
CA PRO A 107 -21.73 45.24 8.67
C PRO A 107 -22.46 45.43 9.99
N HIS A 108 -21.70 45.42 11.09
CA HIS A 108 -22.27 45.52 12.43
C HIS A 108 -23.27 46.66 12.41
N ALA A 109 -24.54 46.36 12.71
CA ALA A 109 -25.54 47.39 12.86
C ALA A 109 -24.94 48.47 13.78
N PRO A 110 -25.03 49.76 13.40
CA PRO A 110 -24.49 50.81 14.25
C PRO A 110 -25.02 50.59 15.67
N PRO A 111 -24.17 50.74 16.70
CA PRO A 111 -24.61 50.57 18.07
C PRO A 111 -25.87 51.40 18.28
N PRO A 112 -26.88 50.89 19.01
CA PRO A 112 -28.11 51.63 19.24
C PRO A 112 -27.73 53.02 19.73
N GLY A 113 -28.14 54.04 18.97
CA GLY A 113 -27.90 55.43 19.36
C GLY A 113 -28.43 55.65 20.77
N PRO A 114 -27.83 56.56 21.56
CA PRO A 114 -28.28 56.83 22.92
C PRO A 114 -29.78 57.08 22.89
N THR A 115 -30.53 56.19 23.52
CA THR A 115 -31.99 56.30 23.62
C THR A 115 -32.26 57.67 24.25
N LEU A 116 -32.87 58.58 23.49
CA LEU A 116 -33.35 59.84 24.04
C LEU A 116 -34.18 59.48 25.28
N PRO A 117 -33.91 60.10 26.46
CA PRO A 117 -34.68 59.83 27.66
C PRO A 117 -36.14 60.01 27.32
N ALA A 118 -36.94 58.96 27.60
CA ALA A 118 -38.37 59.01 27.43
C ALA A 118 -38.89 60.29 28.10
N PRO A 119 -39.79 61.06 27.44
CA PRO A 119 -40.36 62.25 28.05
C PRO A 119 -40.94 61.86 29.41
N HIS A 120 -40.47 62.55 30.45
CA HIS A 120 -40.97 62.43 31.82
C HIS A 120 -42.50 62.45 31.80
N GLN A 121 -43.12 61.29 31.92
CA GLN A 121 -44.54 61.22 32.26
C GLN A 121 -44.67 61.75 33.69
N ALA A 122 -45.58 62.71 33.83
CA ALA A 122 -45.90 63.34 35.11
C ALA A 122 -46.25 62.29 36.17
N PRO A 123 -45.92 62.54 37.45
CA PRO A 123 -46.19 61.62 38.54
C PRO A 123 -47.70 61.40 38.69
N GLN A 124 -48.18 60.23 38.27
CA GLN A 124 -49.50 59.76 38.70
C GLN A 124 -49.37 59.28 40.15
N THR A 125 -49.95 60.06 41.06
CA THR A 125 -50.22 59.68 42.44
C THR A 125 -51.29 58.59 42.46
N THR A 126 -50.90 57.33 42.55
CA THR A 126 -51.81 56.24 42.91
C THR A 126 -51.76 55.95 44.42
N PRO A 127 -52.90 55.72 45.09
CA PRO A 127 -52.94 55.43 46.51
C PRO A 127 -52.40 54.04 46.83
N HIS A 128 -51.78 53.93 48.02
CA HIS A 128 -51.38 52.70 48.68
C HIS A 128 -52.46 51.62 48.59
N THR A 129 -52.15 50.55 47.86
CA THR A 129 -52.82 49.26 48.03
C THR A 129 -51.76 48.20 48.34
N THR A 130 -52.07 47.42 49.36
CA THR A 130 -51.34 46.36 50.06
C THR A 130 -50.47 45.44 49.18
N PRO A 131 -49.30 44.95 49.66
CA PRO A 131 -48.45 44.03 48.91
C PRO A 131 -49.13 42.66 48.80
N GLN A 132 -49.80 42.41 47.68
CA GLN A 132 -50.27 41.09 47.29
C GLN A 132 -49.11 40.40 46.55
N THR A 133 -48.48 39.43 47.20
CA THR A 133 -47.46 38.54 46.66
C THR A 133 -48.07 37.70 45.52
N THR A 134 -48.15 38.27 44.33
CA THR A 134 -48.41 37.51 43.11
C THR A 134 -47.16 36.70 42.77
N PRO A 135 -47.23 35.37 42.60
CA PRO A 135 -46.10 34.58 42.16
C PRO A 135 -45.62 35.11 40.81
N HIS A 136 -44.33 35.45 40.74
CA HIS A 136 -43.65 35.88 39.52
C HIS A 136 -43.64 34.70 38.53
N THR A 137 -44.72 34.53 37.77
CA THR A 137 -44.75 33.68 36.58
C THR A 137 -43.90 34.37 35.53
N TRP A 138 -42.65 33.95 35.39
CA TRP A 138 -41.83 34.28 34.22
C TRP A 138 -42.65 33.96 32.97
N PRO A 139 -42.75 34.87 31.99
CA PRO A 139 -43.41 34.57 30.74
C PRO A 139 -42.75 33.33 30.15
N GLN A 140 -43.49 32.23 30.07
CA GLN A 140 -43.04 31.05 29.34
C GLN A 140 -42.80 31.53 27.90
N ALA A 141 -41.53 31.59 27.51
CA ALA A 141 -41.16 31.92 26.15
C ALA A 141 -41.94 31.00 25.23
N THR A 142 -42.85 31.57 24.43
CA THR A 142 -43.60 30.85 23.42
C THR A 142 -42.59 30.03 22.64
N PRO A 143 -42.74 28.69 22.53
CA PRO A 143 -41.80 27.88 21.79
C PRO A 143 -41.77 28.39 20.36
N THR A 144 -40.75 29.20 20.06
CA THR A 144 -40.49 29.69 18.71
C THR A 144 -40.44 28.49 17.80
N ALA A 145 -41.30 28.49 16.78
CA ALA A 145 -41.42 27.40 15.82
C ALA A 145 -40.00 26.94 15.43
N PRO A 146 -39.72 25.62 15.49
CA PRO A 146 -38.37 25.11 15.29
C PRO A 146 -37.84 25.67 13.98
N ALA A 147 -36.74 26.41 14.05
CA ALA A 147 -36.10 27.01 12.90
C ALA A 147 -35.93 25.91 11.84
N GLN A 148 -36.63 26.04 10.71
CA GLN A 148 -36.54 25.06 9.64
C GLN A 148 -35.09 25.05 9.14
N ILE A 149 -34.37 23.98 9.45
CA ILE A 149 -33.04 23.77 8.92
C ILE A 149 -33.17 23.73 7.39
N PRO A 150 -32.43 24.57 6.65
CA PRO A 150 -32.60 24.67 5.20
C PRO A 150 -32.32 23.31 4.55
N ARG A 151 -33.27 22.81 3.73
CA ARG A 151 -33.18 21.51 3.02
C ARG A 151 -31.87 21.32 2.24
N TYR A 152 -31.21 22.40 1.85
CA TYR A 152 -29.89 22.40 1.22
C TYR A 152 -28.83 21.65 2.05
N SER A 153 -28.84 21.76 3.38
CA SER A 153 -27.80 21.13 4.21
C SER A 153 -27.81 19.59 4.14
N GLN A 154 -28.97 18.97 3.93
CA GLN A 154 -29.11 17.52 3.96
C GLN A 154 -28.63 16.83 2.67
N THR A 155 -28.83 17.46 1.50
CA THR A 155 -28.35 16.93 0.22
C THR A 155 -26.82 16.91 0.17
N HIS A 156 -26.15 17.96 0.66
CA HIS A 156 -24.67 18.00 0.73
C HIS A 156 -24.09 16.91 1.64
N ALA A 157 -24.72 16.66 2.79
CA ALA A 157 -24.30 15.60 3.70
C ALA A 157 -24.41 14.20 3.08
N ASN A 158 -25.42 13.96 2.23
CA ASN A 158 -25.57 12.68 1.52
C ASN A 158 -24.50 12.48 0.45
N TRP A 159 -24.19 13.52 -0.33
CA TRP A 159 -23.12 13.48 -1.34
C TRP A 159 -21.74 13.20 -0.74
N LEU A 160 -21.41 13.84 0.39
CA LEU A 160 -20.15 13.60 1.09
C LEU A 160 -20.06 12.13 1.55
N ARG A 161 -21.11 11.59 2.18
CA ARG A 161 -21.16 10.17 2.60
C ARG A 161 -21.01 9.19 1.44
N ALA A 162 -21.70 9.46 0.32
CA ALA A 162 -21.59 8.63 -0.88
C ALA A 162 -20.16 8.65 -1.45
N SER A 163 -19.52 9.82 -1.50
CA SER A 163 -18.15 9.95 -2.00
C SER A 163 -17.13 9.22 -1.12
N HIS A 164 -17.26 9.31 0.21
CA HIS A 164 -16.44 8.54 1.14
C HIS A 164 -16.62 7.03 0.98
N PHE A 165 -17.86 6.55 0.88
CA PHE A 165 -18.14 5.13 0.65
C PHE A 165 -17.48 4.63 -0.63
N ALA A 166 -17.62 5.38 -1.74
CA ALA A 166 -17.01 5.03 -3.02
C ALA A 166 -15.48 4.93 -2.93
N LEU A 167 -14.83 5.85 -2.19
CA LEU A 167 -13.38 5.82 -2.01
C LEU A 167 -12.92 4.63 -1.16
N GLU A 168 -13.62 4.30 -0.08
CA GLU A 168 -13.29 3.12 0.71
C GLU A 168 -13.47 1.84 -0.11
N LEU A 169 -14.52 1.74 -0.94
CA LEU A 169 -14.70 0.63 -1.87
C LEU A 169 -13.53 0.51 -2.86
N VAL A 170 -13.13 1.62 -3.49
CA VAL A 170 -11.99 1.65 -4.42
C VAL A 170 -10.69 1.23 -3.72
N LYS A 171 -10.44 1.71 -2.49
CA LYS A 171 -9.28 1.29 -1.69
C LYS A 171 -9.31 -0.22 -1.44
N THR A 172 -10.44 -0.78 -1.01
CA THR A 172 -10.61 -2.21 -0.78
C THR A 172 -10.32 -3.03 -2.05
N LEU A 173 -10.81 -2.59 -3.21
CA LEU A 173 -10.52 -3.26 -4.48
C LEU A 173 -9.03 -3.23 -4.83
N ILE A 174 -8.34 -2.11 -4.62
CA ILE A 174 -6.89 -1.99 -4.83
C ILE A 174 -6.12 -2.91 -3.88
N PHE A 175 -6.56 -3.04 -2.62
CA PHE A 175 -5.95 -3.94 -1.66
C PHE A 175 -6.11 -5.41 -2.06
N LEU A 176 -7.29 -5.82 -2.53
CA LEU A 176 -7.52 -7.16 -3.05
C LEU A 176 -6.68 -7.45 -4.30
N ALA A 177 -6.55 -6.48 -5.21
CA ALA A 177 -5.72 -6.62 -6.40
C ALA A 177 -4.22 -6.69 -6.03
N THR A 178 -3.78 -5.93 -5.02
CA THR A 178 -2.42 -6.00 -4.47
C THR A 178 -2.15 -7.36 -3.83
N LEU A 179 -3.12 -7.91 -3.09
CA LEU A 179 -3.04 -9.26 -2.52
C LEU A 179 -2.89 -10.32 -3.62
N TYR A 180 -3.69 -10.22 -4.69
CA TYR A 180 -3.58 -11.10 -5.85
C TYR A 180 -2.21 -11.01 -6.51
N ALA A 181 -1.69 -9.79 -6.72
CA ALA A 181 -0.36 -9.58 -7.30
C ALA A 181 0.75 -10.21 -6.44
N TRP A 182 0.68 -10.06 -5.11
CA TRP A 182 1.62 -10.70 -4.17
C TRP A 182 1.49 -12.22 -4.15
N TRP A 183 0.26 -12.75 -4.26
CA TRP A 183 0.02 -14.19 -4.34
C TRP A 183 0.65 -14.79 -5.60
N LEU A 184 0.50 -14.10 -6.74
CA LEU A 184 1.13 -14.46 -8.01
C LEU A 184 2.66 -14.37 -7.92
N PHE A 185 3.18 -13.31 -7.29
CA PHE A 185 4.62 -13.07 -7.14
C PHE A 185 5.30 -14.13 -6.27
N THR A 186 4.62 -14.61 -5.23
CA THR A 186 5.14 -15.62 -4.30
C THR A 186 4.78 -17.04 -4.71
N ARG A 187 4.41 -17.32 -5.97
CA ARG A 187 4.17 -18.69 -6.46
C ARG A 187 5.44 -19.56 -6.31
N PRO A 188 5.32 -20.83 -5.85
CA PRO A 188 6.47 -21.71 -5.77
C PRO A 188 7.01 -21.99 -7.17
N ASN A 189 8.34 -21.98 -7.32
CA ASN A 189 8.97 -22.47 -8.53
C ASN A 189 8.78 -24.00 -8.57
N PRO A 190 8.15 -24.57 -9.61
CA PRO A 190 7.94 -26.01 -9.70
C PRO A 190 9.25 -26.81 -9.67
N ALA A 191 10.36 -26.22 -10.14
CA ALA A 191 11.67 -26.86 -10.12
C ALA A 191 12.30 -26.97 -8.72
N THR A 192 11.81 -26.22 -7.74
CA THR A 192 12.43 -26.13 -6.40
C THR A 192 11.57 -26.70 -5.28
N VAL A 193 10.50 -27.44 -5.61
CA VAL A 193 9.56 -27.98 -4.61
C VAL A 193 10.27 -28.84 -3.55
N ASN A 194 11.39 -29.47 -3.91
CA ASN A 194 12.16 -30.36 -3.03
C ASN A 194 13.50 -29.78 -2.57
N THR A 195 13.82 -28.52 -2.87
CA THR A 195 15.11 -27.95 -2.44
C THR A 195 14.94 -27.20 -1.12
N PRO A 196 15.92 -27.28 -0.20
CA PRO A 196 15.91 -26.51 1.04
C PRO A 196 16.05 -25.00 0.81
N PHE A 197 16.26 -24.58 -0.44
CA PHE A 197 16.41 -23.19 -0.85
C PHE A 197 15.05 -22.46 -0.81
N ASP A 198 14.82 -21.86 0.36
CA ASP A 198 13.86 -20.82 0.70
C ASP A 198 12.35 -21.17 0.73
N PRO A 199 11.93 -22.13 1.56
CA PRO A 199 10.56 -22.21 2.02
C PRO A 199 10.20 -21.10 3.02
N LYS A 200 11.16 -20.46 3.73
CA LYS A 200 10.86 -19.60 4.89
C LYS A 200 10.40 -18.19 4.52
N ALA A 201 11.14 -17.44 3.69
CA ALA A 201 10.76 -16.06 3.35
C ALA A 201 9.47 -16.02 2.52
N ARG A 202 9.28 -17.02 1.64
CA ARG A 202 8.04 -17.20 0.88
C ARG A 202 6.84 -17.52 1.79
N ARG A 203 6.98 -18.45 2.74
CA ARG A 203 5.89 -18.77 3.69
C ARG A 203 5.54 -17.57 4.56
N ALA A 204 6.56 -16.86 5.06
CA ALA A 204 6.35 -15.67 5.87
C ALA A 204 5.61 -14.57 5.10
N SER A 205 6.03 -14.24 3.88
CA SER A 205 5.32 -13.25 3.04
C SER A 205 3.88 -13.66 2.72
N ARG A 206 3.62 -14.95 2.46
CA ARG A 206 2.27 -15.48 2.24
C ARG A 206 1.34 -15.42 3.46
N ILE A 207 1.89 -15.32 4.66
CA ILE A 207 1.11 -15.15 5.89
C ILE A 207 0.94 -13.66 6.19
N VAL A 208 2.02 -12.90 6.14
CA VAL A 208 2.05 -11.51 6.57
C VAL A 208 1.32 -10.57 5.60
N VAL A 209 1.41 -10.81 4.28
CA VAL A 209 0.71 -9.97 3.30
C VAL A 209 -0.82 -10.03 3.49
N PRO A 210 -1.48 -11.21 3.58
CA PRO A 210 -2.90 -11.27 3.92
C PRO A 210 -3.26 -10.62 5.25
N ILE A 211 -2.42 -10.77 6.30
CA ILE A 211 -2.66 -10.12 7.59
C ILE A 211 -2.67 -8.60 7.45
N TYR A 212 -1.69 -8.03 6.73
CA TYR A 212 -1.64 -6.60 6.45
C TYR A 212 -2.85 -6.16 5.61
N ILE A 213 -3.16 -6.86 4.53
CA ILE A 213 -4.31 -6.50 3.68
C ILE A 213 -5.63 -6.60 4.46
N GLY A 214 -5.80 -7.64 5.27
CA GLY A 214 -6.96 -7.82 6.14
C GLY A 214 -7.08 -6.71 7.19
N SER A 215 -5.96 -6.26 7.77
CA SER A 215 -5.98 -5.12 8.71
C SER A 215 -6.38 -3.82 8.03
N GLN A 216 -5.95 -3.59 6.78
CA GLN A 216 -6.38 -2.43 6.01
C GLN A 216 -7.88 -2.46 5.69
N ILE A 217 -8.43 -3.63 5.33
CA ILE A 217 -9.87 -3.80 5.12
C ILE A 217 -10.64 -3.54 6.42
N LEU A 218 -10.12 -4.00 7.57
CA LEU A 218 -10.70 -3.72 8.88
C LEU A 218 -10.67 -2.22 9.22
N VAL A 219 -9.58 -1.51 8.92
CA VAL A 219 -9.51 -0.04 9.05
C VAL A 219 -10.55 0.64 8.16
N SER A 220 -10.66 0.25 6.89
CA SER A 220 -11.66 0.82 5.97
C SER A 220 -13.09 0.57 6.44
N THR A 221 -13.37 -0.62 6.97
CA THR A 221 -14.69 -0.99 7.50
C THR A 221 -15.04 -0.18 8.75
N THR A 222 -14.09 -0.03 9.68
CA THR A 222 -14.30 0.77 10.90
C THR A 222 -14.50 2.26 10.59
N ASN A 223 -13.79 2.81 9.59
CA ASN A 223 -14.03 4.16 9.09
C ASN A 223 -15.45 4.32 8.52
N LEU A 224 -15.93 3.34 7.76
CA LEU A 224 -17.27 3.39 7.16
C LEU A 224 -18.39 3.30 8.21
N LEU A 225 -18.25 2.39 9.18
CA LEU A 225 -19.18 2.28 10.29
C LEU A 225 -19.22 3.58 11.09
N THR A 226 -18.06 4.18 11.36
CA THR A 226 -17.96 5.44 12.10
C THR A 226 -18.71 6.59 11.43
N GLN A 227 -18.72 6.66 10.10
CA GLN A 227 -19.48 7.68 9.37
C GLN A 227 -20.99 7.42 9.34
N THR A 228 -21.40 6.16 9.49
CA THR A 228 -22.81 5.78 9.46
C THR A 228 -23.48 6.00 10.81
N TYR A 229 -22.76 5.73 11.91
CA TYR A 229 -23.21 5.95 13.28
C TYR A 229 -22.96 7.40 13.73
N THR A 230 -23.59 8.37 13.09
CA THR A 230 -23.74 9.71 13.70
C THR A 230 -24.79 9.60 14.80
N PRO A 231 -24.46 9.86 16.08
CA PRO A 231 -25.39 9.64 17.18
C PRO A 231 -26.62 10.54 17.00
N LEU A 232 -27.81 9.96 17.21
CA LEU A 232 -29.03 10.77 17.30
C LEU A 232 -28.88 11.78 18.45
N PRO A 233 -29.37 13.02 18.27
CA PRO A 233 -29.28 14.05 19.30
C PRO A 233 -29.95 13.59 20.60
N GLY A 234 -29.23 13.69 21.73
CA GLY A 234 -29.75 13.39 23.07
C GLY A 234 -29.15 12.18 23.78
N ILE A 235 -28.36 11.33 23.09
CA ILE A 235 -27.66 10.21 23.71
C ILE A 235 -26.19 10.58 23.86
N VAL A 236 -25.77 10.95 25.09
CA VAL A 236 -24.37 11.27 25.39
C VAL A 236 -23.54 9.97 25.23
N PRO A 237 -22.56 9.93 24.31
CA PRO A 237 -22.01 8.68 23.81
C PRO A 237 -20.85 8.20 24.66
N THR A 238 -21.08 7.23 25.54
CA THR A 238 -20.02 6.28 25.95
C THR A 238 -19.35 5.62 24.72
N SER A 239 -19.98 5.70 23.55
CA SER A 239 -19.42 5.24 22.27
C SER A 239 -18.27 6.08 21.71
N VAL A 240 -18.12 7.38 21.98
CA VAL A 240 -17.04 8.16 21.32
C VAL A 240 -15.65 7.77 21.83
N ILE A 241 -15.49 7.62 23.15
CA ILE A 241 -14.21 7.18 23.74
C ILE A 241 -13.91 5.74 23.32
N ALA A 242 -14.90 4.85 23.40
CA ALA A 242 -14.75 3.45 22.99
C ALA A 242 -14.40 3.31 21.50
N GLN A 243 -15.02 4.11 20.63
CA GLN A 243 -14.74 4.16 19.20
C GLN A 243 -13.36 4.75 18.91
N GLY A 244 -12.95 5.78 19.64
CA GLY A 244 -11.60 6.31 19.62
C GLY A 244 -10.57 5.23 19.91
N LEU A 245 -10.70 4.54 21.05
CA LEU A 245 -9.82 3.44 21.46
C LEU A 245 -9.81 2.28 20.46
N HIS A 246 -10.97 1.89 19.93
CA HIS A 246 -11.06 0.86 18.89
C HIS A 246 -10.33 1.28 17.60
N SER A 247 -10.52 2.52 17.15
CA SER A 247 -9.83 3.02 15.96
C SER A 247 -8.32 3.07 16.13
N MET A 248 -7.84 3.42 17.33
CA MET A 248 -6.41 3.46 17.65
C MET A 248 -5.80 2.05 17.69
N SER A 249 -6.47 1.08 18.30
CA SER A 249 -5.97 -0.30 18.39
C SER A 249 -5.86 -0.97 17.01
N VAL A 250 -6.88 -0.81 16.16
CA VAL A 250 -6.88 -1.34 14.78
C VAL A 250 -5.77 -0.70 13.94
N LYS A 251 -5.55 0.62 14.08
CA LYS A 251 -4.45 1.32 13.39
C LYS A 251 -3.07 0.89 13.89
N ALA A 252 -2.89 0.74 15.21
CA ALA A 252 -1.64 0.26 15.80
C ALA A 252 -1.30 -1.15 15.28
N PHE A 253 -2.27 -2.06 15.27
CA PHE A 253 -2.09 -3.39 14.68
C PHE A 253 -1.71 -3.33 13.19
N SER A 254 -2.36 -2.44 12.44
CA SER A 254 -2.07 -2.23 11.02
C SER A 254 -0.65 -1.73 10.76
N ILE A 255 -0.10 -0.88 11.63
CA ILE A 255 1.29 -0.40 11.55
C ILE A 255 2.28 -1.55 11.80
N VAL A 256 2.03 -2.40 12.80
CA VAL A 256 2.87 -3.59 13.04
C VAL A 256 2.84 -4.52 11.84
N ALA A 257 1.65 -4.79 11.29
CA ALA A 257 1.49 -5.62 10.10
C ALA A 257 2.21 -5.03 8.87
N LEU A 258 2.20 -3.70 8.70
CA LEU A 258 2.93 -3.00 7.64
C LEU A 258 4.45 -3.22 7.78
N VAL A 259 4.99 -3.04 8.98
CA VAL A 259 6.44 -3.21 9.25
C VAL A 259 6.87 -4.65 8.95
N LEU A 260 6.11 -5.63 9.45
CA LEU A 260 6.38 -7.04 9.16
C LEU A 260 6.31 -7.32 7.65
N MET A 261 5.30 -6.78 6.97
CA MET A 261 5.15 -6.95 5.52
C MET A 261 6.38 -6.40 4.80
N GLN A 262 6.84 -5.20 5.11
CA GLN A 262 8.02 -4.59 4.47
C GLN A 262 9.27 -5.44 4.67
N ILE A 263 9.52 -5.94 5.89
CA ILE A 263 10.67 -6.80 6.18
C ILE A 263 10.62 -8.07 5.33
N PHE A 264 9.51 -8.83 5.42
CA PHE A 264 9.44 -10.14 4.77
C PHE A 264 9.37 -10.05 3.24
N THR A 265 8.78 -8.98 2.70
CA THR A 265 8.76 -8.75 1.25
C THR A 265 10.16 -8.45 0.70
N MET A 266 10.96 -7.63 1.40
CA MET A 266 12.34 -7.36 1.00
C MET A 266 13.26 -8.57 1.20
N LEU A 267 13.07 -9.35 2.28
CA LEU A 267 13.78 -10.61 2.46
C LEU A 267 13.47 -11.62 1.33
N TYR A 268 12.22 -11.67 0.88
CA TYR A 268 11.84 -12.49 -0.28
C TYR A 268 12.49 -11.99 -1.58
N ILE A 269 12.49 -10.67 -1.83
CA ILE A 269 13.17 -10.10 -3.01
C ILE A 269 14.68 -10.37 -2.95
N LYS A 270 15.32 -10.27 -1.77
CA LYS A 270 16.73 -10.63 -1.57
C LYS A 270 16.99 -12.08 -1.95
N ALA A 271 16.17 -13.02 -1.47
CA ALA A 271 16.30 -14.42 -1.81
C ALA A 271 16.14 -14.66 -3.31
N LEU A 272 15.18 -13.98 -3.95
CA LEU A 272 14.97 -14.04 -5.39
C LEU A 272 16.17 -13.45 -6.17
N ALA A 273 16.77 -12.37 -5.69
CA ALA A 273 17.94 -11.75 -6.30
C ALA A 273 19.19 -12.66 -6.23
N ILE A 274 19.34 -13.42 -5.14
CA ILE A 274 20.38 -14.47 -5.04
C ILE A 274 20.16 -15.54 -6.11
N GLN A 275 18.91 -15.98 -6.33
CA GLN A 275 18.58 -16.93 -7.39
C GLN A 275 18.81 -16.37 -8.81
N LEU A 276 18.75 -15.05 -8.98
CA LEU A 276 19.12 -14.35 -10.22
C LEU A 276 20.64 -14.16 -10.39
N HIS A 277 21.45 -14.56 -9.39
CA HIS A 277 22.89 -14.29 -9.34
C HIS A 277 23.23 -12.78 -9.40
N ASP A 278 22.31 -11.90 -9.01
CA ASP A 278 22.54 -10.44 -8.92
C ASP A 278 22.84 -10.05 -7.47
N ARG A 279 24.14 -10.08 -7.13
CA ARG A 279 24.62 -9.72 -5.79
C ARG A 279 24.28 -8.28 -5.41
N GLY A 280 24.27 -7.36 -6.38
CA GLY A 280 23.95 -5.95 -6.14
C GLY A 280 22.50 -5.78 -5.70
N LEU A 281 21.58 -6.40 -6.42
CA LEU A 281 20.16 -6.39 -6.08
C LEU A 281 19.89 -7.09 -4.73
N ALA A 282 20.59 -8.19 -4.45
CA ALA A 282 20.44 -8.91 -3.17
C ALA A 282 20.92 -8.09 -1.96
N THR A 283 22.07 -7.42 -2.08
CA THR A 283 22.57 -6.52 -1.03
C THR A 283 21.64 -5.34 -0.83
N PHE A 284 21.20 -4.70 -1.93
CA PHE A 284 20.28 -3.58 -1.88
C PHE A 284 18.94 -3.96 -1.22
N ALA A 285 18.35 -5.10 -1.58
CA ALA A 285 17.16 -5.64 -0.94
C ALA A 285 17.36 -5.89 0.56
N GLY A 286 18.52 -6.42 0.95
CA GLY A 286 18.88 -6.64 2.35
C GLY A 286 18.95 -5.35 3.17
N THR A 287 19.53 -4.29 2.60
CA THR A 287 19.56 -2.95 3.22
C THR A 287 18.16 -2.37 3.33
N LEU A 288 17.35 -2.49 2.28
CA LEU A 288 15.96 -1.99 2.27
C LEU A 288 15.05 -2.72 3.26
N ALA A 289 15.32 -4.00 3.58
CA ALA A 289 14.52 -4.75 4.56
C ALA A 289 14.47 -4.08 5.94
N TRP A 290 15.55 -3.39 6.34
CA TRP A 290 15.62 -2.64 7.59
C TRP A 290 15.33 -1.16 7.41
N LEU A 291 15.77 -0.58 6.29
CA LEU A 291 15.59 0.85 6.03
C LEU A 291 14.12 1.22 5.80
N LEU A 292 13.34 0.41 5.09
CA LEU A 292 11.94 0.73 4.76
C LEU A 292 11.04 0.85 5.99
N PRO A 293 11.06 -0.09 6.97
CA PRO A 293 10.33 0.07 8.23
C PRO A 293 10.67 1.37 8.94
N ILE A 294 11.96 1.64 9.15
CA ILE A 294 12.44 2.84 9.85
C ILE A 294 11.98 4.10 9.13
N LEU A 295 12.14 4.14 7.80
CA LEU A 295 11.78 5.28 6.99
C LEU A 295 10.25 5.49 7.00
N SER A 296 9.46 4.41 6.97
CA SER A 296 8.00 4.50 6.98
C SER A 296 7.41 4.87 8.34
N THR A 297 8.02 4.45 9.46
CA THR A 297 7.54 4.75 10.81
C THR A 297 8.08 6.09 11.32
N ILE A 298 9.40 6.29 11.33
CA ILE A 298 10.02 7.53 11.84
C ILE A 298 9.73 8.69 10.89
N GLY A 299 9.82 8.46 9.58
CA GLY A 299 9.54 9.51 8.62
C GLY A 299 8.05 9.83 8.47
N MET A 300 7.14 9.07 9.10
CA MET A 300 5.76 9.51 9.29
C MET A 300 5.68 10.68 10.28
N CYS A 301 6.54 10.71 11.31
CA CYS A 301 6.65 11.80 12.26
C CYS A 301 7.31 13.05 11.65
N ILE A 302 8.22 12.86 10.68
CA ILE A 302 8.96 13.94 10.00
C ILE A 302 8.24 14.31 8.68
N PHE A 303 7.10 14.99 8.80
CA PHE A 303 6.37 15.61 7.67
C PHE A 303 5.94 14.68 6.53
N LEU A 304 5.60 13.41 6.81
CA LEU A 304 5.14 12.44 5.79
C LEU A 304 6.15 12.14 4.65
N LEU A 305 7.38 12.66 4.71
CA LEU A 305 8.43 12.38 3.71
C LEU A 305 8.88 10.92 3.76
N GLY A 306 8.80 10.29 4.93
CA GLY A 306 9.18 8.88 5.13
C GLY A 306 8.43 7.90 4.25
N PRO A 307 7.09 7.81 4.37
CA PRO A 307 6.28 6.95 3.51
C PRO A 307 6.51 7.19 2.01
N LEU A 308 6.71 8.44 1.59
CA LEU A 308 7.00 8.79 0.19
C LEU A 308 8.36 8.23 -0.26
N ALA A 309 9.42 8.43 0.52
CA ALA A 309 10.74 7.91 0.21
C ALA A 309 10.77 6.37 0.22
N ALA A 310 10.10 5.73 1.20
CA ALA A 310 9.96 4.28 1.26
C ALA A 310 9.21 3.72 0.04
N TRP A 311 8.17 4.42 -0.40
CA TRP A 311 7.43 4.08 -1.61
C TRP A 311 8.29 4.17 -2.88
N ILE A 312 9.04 5.26 -3.06
CA ILE A 312 9.97 5.44 -4.20
C ILE A 312 11.01 4.32 -4.24
N LEU A 313 11.65 4.01 -3.10
CA LEU A 313 12.64 2.93 -3.02
C LEU A 313 12.04 1.56 -3.36
N THR A 314 10.80 1.31 -2.95
CA THR A 314 10.07 0.09 -3.31
C THR A 314 9.80 0.01 -4.81
N ILE A 315 9.47 1.12 -5.47
CA ILE A 315 9.32 1.16 -6.94
C ILE A 315 10.65 0.88 -7.64
N ILE A 316 11.75 1.49 -7.18
CA ILE A 316 13.08 1.31 -7.78
C ILE A 316 13.48 -0.17 -7.76
N ILE A 317 13.36 -0.84 -6.61
CA ILE A 317 13.74 -2.26 -6.52
C ILE A 317 12.86 -3.17 -7.39
N LEU A 318 11.55 -2.88 -7.47
CA LEU A 318 10.63 -3.61 -8.34
C LEU A 318 10.97 -3.39 -9.83
N PHE A 319 11.38 -2.18 -10.22
CA PHE A 319 11.80 -1.87 -11.58
C PHE A 319 13.11 -2.59 -11.95
N MET A 320 14.09 -2.60 -11.05
CA MET A 320 15.33 -3.36 -11.23
C MET A 320 15.03 -4.86 -11.42
N LEU A 321 14.19 -5.42 -10.56
CA LEU A 321 13.78 -6.82 -10.66
C LEU A 321 13.05 -7.11 -11.98
N HIS A 322 12.14 -6.24 -12.40
CA HIS A 322 11.42 -6.37 -13.68
C HIS A 322 12.38 -6.34 -14.88
N ALA A 323 13.37 -5.44 -14.88
CA ALA A 323 14.37 -5.33 -15.93
C ALA A 323 15.22 -6.62 -16.05
N ARG A 324 15.66 -7.18 -14.92
CA ARG A 324 16.42 -8.44 -14.88
C ARG A 324 15.62 -9.62 -15.41
N LEU A 325 14.37 -9.77 -14.94
CA LEU A 325 13.48 -10.84 -15.42
C LEU A 325 13.20 -10.72 -16.92
N SER A 326 13.02 -9.49 -17.42
CA SER A 326 12.83 -9.24 -18.85
C SER A 326 14.07 -9.62 -19.68
N GLY A 327 15.28 -9.35 -19.17
CA GLY A 327 16.52 -9.78 -19.81
C GLY A 327 16.62 -11.30 -19.97
N ILE A 328 16.30 -12.05 -18.90
CA ILE A 328 16.33 -13.53 -18.93
C ILE A 328 15.35 -14.10 -19.97
N ILE A 329 14.13 -13.54 -20.04
CA ILE A 329 13.13 -13.96 -21.03
C ILE A 329 13.63 -13.73 -22.44
N ARG A 330 14.22 -12.56 -22.73
CA ARG A 330 14.77 -12.24 -24.07
C ARG A 330 15.88 -13.22 -24.45
N MET A 331 16.86 -13.44 -23.58
CA MET A 331 17.96 -14.38 -23.84
C MET A 331 17.47 -15.80 -24.14
N ARG A 332 16.50 -16.30 -23.38
CA ARG A 332 15.93 -17.63 -23.61
C ARG A 332 15.11 -17.71 -24.90
N THR A 333 14.37 -16.66 -25.21
CA THR A 333 13.59 -16.62 -26.45
C THR A 333 14.52 -16.67 -27.66
N TYR A 334 15.65 -15.94 -27.61
CA TYR A 334 16.68 -16.01 -28.65
C TYR A 334 17.35 -17.39 -28.73
N ALA A 335 17.73 -17.99 -27.60
CA ALA A 335 18.34 -19.31 -27.59
C ALA A 335 17.44 -20.39 -28.22
N LEU A 336 16.13 -20.36 -27.91
CA LEU A 336 15.15 -21.27 -28.49
C LEU A 336 14.92 -21.01 -29.99
N ALA A 337 14.95 -19.73 -30.40
CA ALA A 337 14.87 -19.37 -31.82
C ALA A 337 16.10 -19.87 -32.60
N THR A 338 17.30 -19.76 -32.04
CA THR A 338 18.53 -20.28 -32.67
C THR A 338 18.53 -21.81 -32.75
N GLN A 339 18.04 -22.50 -31.72
CA GLN A 339 17.94 -23.97 -31.73
C GLN A 339 16.91 -24.52 -32.73
N SER A 340 15.89 -23.73 -33.09
CA SER A 340 14.86 -24.11 -34.05
C SER A 340 15.16 -23.65 -35.48
N ALA A 341 16.19 -22.84 -35.70
CA ALA A 341 16.63 -22.47 -37.03
C ALA A 341 17.21 -23.71 -37.75
N PRO A 342 16.81 -23.99 -39.01
CA PRO A 342 17.42 -25.06 -39.79
C PRO A 342 18.93 -24.81 -39.92
N PRO A 343 19.77 -25.86 -39.91
CA PRO A 343 21.21 -25.68 -40.08
C PRO A 343 21.46 -24.96 -41.41
N THR A 344 22.18 -23.83 -41.36
CA THR A 344 22.56 -23.11 -42.57
C THR A 344 23.43 -24.03 -43.43
N PRO A 345 23.12 -24.23 -44.73
CA PRO A 345 23.94 -25.04 -45.60
C PRO A 345 25.37 -24.48 -45.60
N TYR A 346 26.36 -25.35 -45.40
CA TYR A 346 27.77 -24.97 -45.44
C TYR A 346 28.08 -24.35 -46.82
N PRO A 347 28.78 -23.21 -46.89
CA PRO A 347 29.24 -22.69 -48.17
C PRO A 347 30.17 -23.73 -48.81
N ALA A 348 29.86 -24.06 -50.07
CA ALA A 348 30.53 -25.09 -50.87
C ALA A 348 31.95 -24.67 -51.28
#